data_AF-A0A949X9V6-F1
#
_entry.id   AF-A0A949X9V6-F1
#
_cell.length_a   1.000
_cell.length_b   1.000
_cell.length_c   1.000
_cell.angle_alpha   90.00
_cell.angle_beta   90.00
_cell.angle_gamma   90.00
#
_symmetry.space_group_name_H-M   'P 1'
#
loop_
_entity.id
_entity.type
_entity.pdbx_description
1 polymer ?
#
loop_
_entity_poly.entity_id
_entity_poly.type
_entity_poly.pdbx_seq_one_letter_code
_entity_poly.pdbx_strand_id
1 'polypeptide(L)' 'MSKPRLTLLPLICTMYLVVSGGPYGIEDAVGIAGPRLALLLCLLVPLTLSLPTALMAAELTALLPLQGGFY' A
#
# COMPACT_ATOMS: atom_id res chain seq x y z
N MET A 1 16.24 -23.48 17.42
CA MET A 1 15.27 -22.41 17.73
C MET A 1 14.65 -21.94 16.42
N SER A 2 13.45 -22.39 16.09
CA SER A 2 12.81 -22.05 14.80
C SER A 2 12.36 -20.59 14.85
N LYS A 3 12.85 -19.75 13.92
CA LYS A 3 12.43 -18.35 13.83
C LYS A 3 10.95 -18.34 13.39
N PRO A 4 10.05 -17.62 14.08
CA PRO A 4 8.68 -17.49 13.61
C PRO A 4 8.70 -16.86 12.22
N ARG A 5 8.15 -17.57 11.24
CA ARG A 5 7.97 -17.08 9.88
C ARG A 5 6.76 -16.14 9.91
N LEU A 6 6.90 -14.93 9.36
CA LEU A 6 5.72 -14.12 9.10
C LEU A 6 4.84 -14.85 8.08
N THR A 7 3.60 -15.13 8.48
CA THR A 7 2.56 -15.59 7.55
C THR A 7 2.04 -14.39 6.75
N LEU A 8 1.28 -14.67 5.69
CA LEU A 8 0.82 -13.66 4.74
C LEU A 8 -0.01 -12.55 5.41
N LEU A 9 -0.90 -12.93 6.34
CA LEU A 9 -1.76 -12.01 7.07
C LEU A 9 -0.99 -10.96 7.91
N PRO A 10 -0.11 -11.35 8.85
CA PRO A 10 0.67 -10.37 9.62
C PRO A 10 1.60 -9.55 8.72
N LEU A 11 2.09 -10.09 7.59
CA LEU A 11 2.88 -9.33 6.63
C LEU A 11 2.07 -8.18 6.02
N ILE A 12 0.87 -8.46 5.52
CA ILE A 12 -0.04 -7.44 4.98
C ILE A 12 -0.36 -6.39 6.06
N CYS A 13 -0.70 -6.83 7.27
CA CYS A 13 -1.00 -5.91 8.38
C CYS A 13 0.19 -4.98 8.69
N THR A 14 1.41 -5.52 8.76
CA THR A 14 2.61 -4.71 9.01
C THR A 14 2.88 -3.71 7.89
N MET A 15 2.74 -4.12 6.63
CA MET A 15 2.89 -3.23 5.47
C MET A 15 1.86 -2.09 5.51
N TYR A 16 0.59 -2.41 5.78
CA TYR A 16 -0.48 -1.42 5.87
C TYR A 16 -0.25 -0.40 6.99
N LEU A 17 0.13 -0.86 8.19
CA LEU A 17 0.36 -0.01 9.36
C LEU A 17 1.59 0.89 9.20
N VAL A 18 2.67 0.38 8.61
CA VAL A 18 3.90 1.16 8.37
C VAL A 18 3.67 2.24 7.32
N VAL A 19 2.86 1.97 6.29
CA VAL A 19 2.70 2.88 5.15
C VAL A 19 1.54 3.86 5.33
N SER A 20 0.39 3.40 5.83
CA SER A 20 -0.88 4.12 5.62
C SER A 20 -1.34 4.89 6.85
N GLY A 21 -1.06 4.42 8.07
CA GLY A 21 -1.47 5.06 9.33
C GLY A 21 -2.99 5.20 9.57
N GLY A 22 -3.84 5.17 8.53
CA GLY A 22 -5.28 5.40 8.56
C GLY A 22 -5.76 6.24 7.35
N PRO A 23 -7.07 6.37 7.12
CA PRO A 23 -7.63 7.13 5.99
C PRO A 23 -7.69 8.63 6.28
N TYR A 24 -6.54 9.27 6.51
CA TYR A 24 -6.48 10.70 6.79
C TYR A 24 -6.84 11.55 5.57
N GLY A 25 -7.68 12.58 5.78
CA GLY A 25 -8.06 13.54 4.74
C GLY A 25 -9.20 13.09 3.83
N ILE A 26 -9.84 11.96 4.12
CA ILE A 26 -11.02 11.50 3.37
C ILE A 26 -12.21 12.45 3.60
N GLU A 27 -12.36 12.98 4.82
CA GLU A 27 -13.43 13.91 5.19
C GLU A 27 -13.29 15.24 4.43
N ASP A 28 -12.07 15.78 4.37
CA ASP A 28 -11.75 16.99 3.61
C ASP A 28 -11.92 16.76 2.09
N ALA A 29 -11.48 15.60 1.58
CA ALA A 29 -11.65 15.25 0.18
C ALA A 29 -13.13 15.20 -0.22
N VAL A 30 -14.00 14.65 0.62
CA VAL A 30 -15.46 14.65 0.40
C VAL A 30 -16.02 16.07 0.52
N GLY A 31 -15.55 16.88 1.47
CA GLY A 31 -15.98 18.26 1.66
C GLY A 31 -15.66 19.17 0.47
N ILE A 32 -14.51 18.98 -0.19
CA ILE A 32 -14.06 19.81 -1.32
C ILE A 32 -14.61 19.29 -2.66
N ALA A 33 -14.52 17.99 -2.92
CA ALA A 33 -14.81 17.40 -4.23
C ALA A 33 -16.19 16.74 -4.34
N GLY A 34 -16.88 16.57 -3.21
CA GLY A 34 -18.13 15.82 -3.11
C GLY A 34 -17.92 14.29 -3.06
N PRO A 35 -18.89 13.55 -2.51
CA PRO A 35 -18.73 12.12 -2.21
C PRO A 35 -18.51 11.25 -3.46
N ARG A 36 -19.15 11.59 -4.59
CA ARG A 36 -19.03 10.83 -5.85
C ARG A 36 -17.61 10.90 -6.41
N LEU A 37 -16.99 12.08 -6.42
CA LEU A 37 -15.65 12.25 -6.97
C LEU A 37 -14.59 11.69 -6.02
N ALA A 38 -14.76 11.89 -4.70
CA ALA A 38 -13.88 11.34 -3.69
C ALA A 38 -13.80 9.80 -3.75
N LEU A 39 -14.96 9.11 -3.83
CA LEU A 39 -14.98 7.66 -3.98
C LEU A 39 -14.35 7.18 -5.29
N LEU A 40 -14.63 7.87 -6.39
CA LEU A 40 -14.13 7.49 -7.71
C LEU A 40 -12.60 7.64 -7.77
N LEU A 41 -12.04 8.72 -7.23
CA LEU A 41 -10.60 8.90 -7.11
C LEU A 41 -9.97 7.93 -6.10
N CYS A 42 -10.64 7.65 -4.98
CA CYS A 42 -10.19 6.67 -3.99
C CYS A 42 -10.02 5.27 -4.60
N LEU A 43 -10.76 4.95 -5.66
CA LEU A 43 -10.65 3.66 -6.35
C LEU A 43 -9.69 3.72 -7.54
N LEU A 44 -9.73 4.79 -8.34
CA LEU A 44 -8.89 4.90 -9.53
C LEU A 44 -7.42 5.13 -9.21
N VAL A 45 -7.10 6.02 -8.25
CA VAL A 45 -5.73 6.38 -7.90
C VAL A 45 -4.88 5.15 -7.49
N PRO A 46 -5.33 4.28 -6.56
CA PRO A 46 -4.52 3.12 -6.21
C PRO A 46 -4.41 2.11 -7.36
N LEU A 47 -5.40 2.01 -8.25
CA LEU A 47 -5.34 1.08 -9.38
C LEU A 47 -4.38 1.55 -10.47
N THR A 48 -4.33 2.85 -10.76
CA THR A 48 -3.51 3.39 -11.85
C THR A 48 -2.07 3.70 -11.44
N LEU A 49 -1.84 4.05 -10.16
CA LEU A 49 -0.53 4.47 -9.67
C LEU A 49 0.07 3.46 -8.69
N SER A 50 -0.69 3.08 -7.65
CA SER A 50 -0.13 2.25 -6.58
C SER A 50 0.05 0.79 -6.97
N LEU A 51 -0.91 0.19 -7.68
CA LEU A 51 -0.87 -1.20 -8.11
C LEU A 51 0.31 -1.50 -9.05
N PRO A 52 0.55 -0.74 -10.14
CA PRO A 52 1.72 -1.00 -10.99
C PRO A 52 3.04 -0.78 -10.24
N THR A 53 3.11 0.24 -9.38
CA THR A 53 4.30 0.50 -8.56
C THR A 53 4.57 -0.63 -7.57
N ALA A 54 3.53 -1.18 -6.94
CA ALA A 54 3.65 -2.29 -6.00
C ALA A 54 4.10 -3.58 -6.69
N LEU A 55 3.57 -3.88 -7.89
CA LEU A 55 4.01 -5.03 -8.69
C LEU A 55 5.47 -4.87 -9.13
N MET A 56 5.84 -3.69 -9.61
CA MET A 56 7.24 -3.39 -9.97
C MET A 56 8.18 -3.59 -8.78
N ALA A 57 7.83 -3.06 -7.60
CA ALA A 57 8.63 -3.23 -6.38
C ALA A 57 8.73 -4.69 -5.94
N ALA A 58 7.66 -5.47 -6.10
CA ALA A 58 7.65 -6.90 -5.78
C ALA A 58 8.62 -7.69 -6.67
N GLU A 59 8.59 -7.46 -7.98
CA GLU A 59 9.50 -8.10 -8.94
C GLU A 59 10.97 -7.74 -8.65
N LEU A 60 11.25 -6.46 -8.37
CA LEU A 60 12.61 -6.00 -8.04
C LEU A 60 13.13 -6.60 -6.73
N THR A 61 12.27 -6.69 -5.70
CA THR A 61 12.64 -7.30 -4.41
C THR A 61 12.90 -8.80 -4.55
N ALA A 62 12.19 -9.49 -5.45
CA ALA A 62 12.43 -10.90 -5.74
C ALA A 62 13.75 -11.13 -6.48
N LEU A 63 14.17 -10.19 -7.35
CA LEU A 63 15.43 -10.26 -8.10
C LEU A 63 16.66 -9.88 -7.25
N LEU A 64 16.52 -8.98 -6.29
CA LEU A 64 17.60 -8.48 -5.45
C LEU A 64 17.28 -8.71 -3.96
N PRO A 65 17.61 -9.89 -3.39
CA PRO A 65 17.30 -10.25 -2.01
C PRO A 65 18.26 -9.56 -1.01
N LEU A 66 18.42 -8.24 -1.12
CA LEU A 66 19.18 -7.41 -0.20
C LEU A 66 18.29 -7.00 0.98
N GLN A 67 18.88 -6.94 2.18
CA GLN A 67 18.17 -6.42 3.35
C GLN A 67 17.91 -4.92 3.15
N GLY A 68 16.67 -4.57 2.78
CA GLY A 68 16.25 -3.19 2.51
C GLY A 68 15.32 -3.05 1.29
N GLY A 69 15.30 -4.02 0.38
CA GLY A 69 14.53 -3.92 -0.86
C GLY A 69 15.21 -3.07 -1.94
N PHE A 70 14.44 -2.52 -2.87
CA PHE A 70 14.91 -1.67 -3.97
C PHE A 70 15.07 -0.22 -3.49
N TYR A 71 16.26 0.15 -3.00
CA TYR A 71 16.66 1.50 -2.60
C TYR A 71 18.12 1.79 -2.94
#